data_AF-A0AB73KSX0-F1
#
_entry.id   AF-A0AB73KSX0-F1
#
_cell.length_a   1.000
_cell.length_b   1.000
_cell.length_c   1.000
_cell.angle_alpha   90.00
_cell.angle_beta   90.00
_cell.angle_gamma   90.00
#
_symmetry.space_group_name_H-M   'P 1'
#
loop_
_entity.id
_entity.type
_entity.pdbx_description
1 polymer ?
#
loop_
_entity_poly.entity_id
_entity_poly.type
_entity_poly.pdbx_seq_one_letter_code
_entity_poly.pdbx_strand_id
1 'polypeptide(L)'
;MARFVLLRSLWRGAIDGWASQGALDQVAAARRLLDAGADRDELVLLARAVAYEAVFGVVDELDCGGDVNVSGVDVGWAVMESGEDGSPTGRRLSGLHEDLLMVDPTGRDGADLWR
;
A
#
# COMPACT_ATOMS: atom_id res chain seq x y z
N MET A 1 -1.21 14.87 10.25
CA MET A 1 -0.77 15.15 8.86
C MET A 1 0.13 14.03 8.33
N ALA A 2 0.96 13.40 9.19
CA ALA A 2 1.84 12.32 8.76
C ALA A 2 1.07 11.10 8.22
N ARG A 3 -0.08 10.75 8.81
CA ARG A 3 -0.99 9.71 8.29
C ARG A 3 -1.28 9.90 6.79
N PHE A 4 -1.83 11.06 6.45
CA PHE A 4 -2.18 11.37 5.06
C PHE A 4 -0.96 11.29 4.15
N VAL A 5 0.18 11.84 4.57
CA VAL A 5 1.42 11.81 3.78
C VAL A 5 1.90 10.37 3.54
N LEU A 6 1.90 9.53 4.58
CA LEU A 6 2.28 8.12 4.50
C LEU A 6 1.37 7.37 3.52
N LEU A 7 0.06 7.38 3.77
CA LEU A 7 -0.91 6.64 2.95
C LEU A 7 -0.92 7.14 1.51
N ARG A 8 -0.84 8.46 1.29
CA ARG A 8 -0.76 9.05 -0.04
C ARG A 8 0.52 8.64 -0.78
N SER A 9 1.64 8.54 -0.07
CA SER A 9 2.91 8.07 -0.64
C SER A 9 2.84 6.60 -1.03
N LEU A 10 2.25 5.75 -0.17
CA LEU A 10 2.04 4.33 -0.45
C LEU A 10 1.12 4.14 -1.66
N TRP A 11 0.01 4.87 -1.73
CA TRP A 11 -0.88 4.80 -2.87
C TRP A 11 -0.17 5.18 -4.17
N ARG A 12 0.49 6.34 -4.20
CA ARG A 12 1.19 6.82 -5.39
C ARG A 12 2.32 5.89 -5.83
N GLY A 13 3.10 5.40 -4.86
CA GLY A 13 4.33 4.65 -5.14
C GLY A 13 4.09 3.17 -5.38
N ALA A 14 3.35 2.51 -4.48
CA ALA A 14 3.18 1.06 -4.49
C ALA A 14 1.99 0.62 -5.35
N ILE A 15 0.89 1.40 -5.38
CA ILE A 15 -0.32 1.06 -6.13
C ILE A 15 -0.26 1.66 -7.53
N ASP A 16 -0.31 2.99 -7.64
CA ASP A 16 -0.32 3.69 -8.94
C ASP A 16 1.00 3.56 -9.71
N GLY A 17 2.09 3.14 -9.04
CA GLY A 17 3.35 2.81 -9.68
C GLY A 17 3.22 1.76 -10.79
N TRP A 18 2.23 0.86 -10.69
CA TRP A 18 1.96 -0.16 -11.71
C TRP A 18 1.35 0.39 -13.01
N ALA A 19 0.77 1.60 -12.99
CA ALA A 19 0.33 2.29 -14.19
C ALA A 19 1.47 3.03 -14.90
N SER A 20 2.67 3.07 -14.33
CA SER A 20 3.81 3.73 -14.97
C SER A 20 4.28 2.98 -16.21
N GLN A 21 4.73 3.74 -17.21
CA GLN A 21 5.26 3.17 -18.44
C GLN A 21 6.45 2.25 -18.12
N GLY A 22 6.38 1.01 -18.58
CA GLY A 22 7.45 0.03 -18.36
C GLY A 22 7.38 -0.74 -17.04
N ALA A 23 6.39 -0.51 -16.16
CA ALA A 23 6.25 -1.29 -14.93
C ALA A 23 6.02 -2.78 -15.21
N LEU A 24 5.00 -3.10 -16.02
CA LEU A 24 4.70 -4.49 -16.42
C LEU A 24 5.82 -5.14 -17.25
N ASP A 25 6.56 -4.32 -17.99
CA ASP A 25 7.64 -4.76 -18.87
C ASP A 25 8.84 -5.37 -18.11
N GLN A 26 8.97 -5.04 -16.82
CA GLN A 26 9.99 -5.58 -15.91
C GLN A 26 9.63 -6.95 -15.33
N VAL A 27 8.35 -7.34 -15.41
CA VAL A 27 7.86 -8.63 -14.90
C VAL A 27 7.79 -9.62 -16.06
N ALA A 28 8.66 -10.62 -16.07
CA ALA A 28 8.75 -11.59 -17.17
C ALA A 28 7.41 -12.28 -17.48
N ALA A 29 6.60 -12.57 -16.46
CA ALA A 29 5.26 -13.14 -16.65
C ALA A 29 4.30 -12.16 -17.35
N ALA A 30 4.30 -10.88 -16.95
CA ALA A 30 3.48 -9.86 -17.60
C ALA A 30 3.93 -9.59 -19.04
N ARG A 31 5.23 -9.60 -19.32
CA ARG A 31 5.76 -9.55 -20.69
C ARG A 31 5.18 -10.66 -21.56
N ARG A 32 5.23 -11.92 -21.09
CA ARG A 32 4.68 -13.05 -21.84
C ARG A 32 3.17 -12.92 -22.10
N LEU A 33 2.42 -12.36 -21.14
CA LEU A 33 0.99 -12.11 -21.32
C LEU A 33 0.73 -11.03 -22.37
N LEU A 34 1.50 -9.93 -22.34
CA LEU A 34 1.42 -8.86 -23.35
C LEU A 34 1.80 -9.39 -24.74
N ASP A 35 2.85 -10.19 -24.86
CA ASP A 35 3.27 -10.81 -26.12
C ASP A 35 2.23 -11.81 -26.65
N ALA A 36 1.43 -12.40 -25.76
CA ALA A 36 0.29 -13.25 -26.10
C ALA A 36 -0.99 -12.48 -26.46
N GLY A 37 -0.95 -11.14 -26.46
CA GLY A 37 -2.07 -10.28 -26.84
C GLY A 37 -3.02 -9.94 -25.69
N ALA A 38 -2.61 -10.13 -24.43
CA ALA A 38 -3.38 -9.63 -23.30
C ALA A 38 -3.48 -8.09 -23.34
N ASP A 39 -4.63 -7.57 -22.94
CA ASP A 39 -4.84 -6.13 -22.83
C ASP A 39 -3.96 -5.53 -21.73
N ARG A 40 -3.27 -4.44 -22.05
CA ARG A 40 -2.34 -3.79 -21.12
C ARG A 40 -3.05 -3.13 -19.95
N ASP A 41 -4.19 -2.49 -20.20
CA ASP A 41 -4.93 -1.74 -19.19
C ASP A 41 -5.55 -2.72 -18.18
N GLU A 42 -6.03 -3.87 -18.64
CA GLU A 42 -6.50 -4.96 -17.77
C GLU A 42 -5.37 -5.53 -16.88
N LEU A 43 -4.16 -5.70 -17.42
CA LEU A 43 -3.01 -6.14 -16.63
C LEU A 43 -2.55 -5.08 -15.62
N VAL A 44 -2.63 -3.79 -15.96
CA VAL A 44 -2.37 -2.70 -15.02
C VAL A 44 -3.42 -2.71 -13.91
N LEU A 45 -4.69 -2.87 -14.25
CA LEU A 45 -5.79 -2.95 -13.29
C LEU A 45 -5.57 -4.10 -12.29
N LEU A 46 -5.28 -5.30 -12.79
CA LEU A 46 -4.95 -6.46 -11.96
C LEU A 46 -3.75 -6.18 -11.03
N ALA A 47 -2.66 -5.61 -11.57
CA ALA A 47 -1.46 -5.33 -10.79
C ALA A 47 -1.73 -4.29 -9.68
N ARG A 48 -2.51 -3.24 -9.98
CA ARG A 48 -2.91 -2.24 -8.99
C ARG A 48 -3.79 -2.85 -7.90
N ALA A 49 -4.74 -3.72 -8.25
CA ALA A 49 -5.59 -4.42 -7.28
C ALA A 49 -4.77 -5.32 -6.34
N VAL A 50 -3.85 -6.12 -6.88
CA VAL A 50 -2.94 -6.96 -6.07
C VAL A 50 -2.04 -6.11 -5.17
N ALA A 51 -1.51 -5.00 -5.70
CA ALA A 51 -0.68 -4.10 -4.93
C ALA A 51 -1.45 -3.42 -3.79
N TYR A 52 -2.71 -3.02 -4.05
CA TYR A 52 -3.59 -2.49 -3.01
C TYR A 52 -3.78 -3.50 -1.87
N GLU A 53 -4.15 -4.75 -2.17
CA GLU A 53 -4.34 -5.79 -1.14
C GLU A 53 -3.06 -6.04 -0.34
N ALA A 54 -1.90 -6.08 -1.01
CA ALA A 54 -0.62 -6.23 -0.33
C ALA A 54 -0.30 -5.05 0.60
N VAL A 55 -0.55 -3.81 0.15
CA VAL A 55 -0.36 -2.61 0.98
C VAL A 55 -1.33 -2.61 2.14
N PHE A 56 -2.60 -2.96 1.92
CA PHE A 56 -3.62 -3.08 2.97
C PHE A 56 -3.17 -4.04 4.07
N GLY A 57 -2.78 -5.27 3.70
CA GLY A 57 -2.32 -6.26 4.68
C GLY A 57 -1.09 -5.81 5.46
N VAL A 58 -0.16 -5.07 4.83
CA VAL A 58 0.99 -4.48 5.55
C VAL A 58 0.53 -3.43 6.54
N VAL A 59 -0.31 -2.47 6.16
CA VAL A 59 -0.71 -1.39 7.07
C VAL A 59 -1.63 -1.87 8.20
N ASP A 60 -2.41 -2.91 7.96
CA ASP A 60 -3.19 -3.61 8.99
C ASP A 60 -2.28 -4.23 10.05
N GLU A 61 -1.24 -4.97 9.62
CA GLU A 61 -0.24 -5.51 10.55
C GLU A 61 0.50 -4.40 11.31
N LEU A 62 0.76 -3.25 10.65
CA LEU A 62 1.35 -2.10 11.33
C LEU A 62 0.45 -1.48 12.42
N ASP A 63 -0.87 -1.59 12.27
CA ASP A 63 -1.80 -1.12 13.28
C ASP A 63 -1.79 -1.99 14.53
N CYS A 64 -1.62 -3.31 14.38
CA CYS A 64 -1.56 -4.29 15.45
C CYS A 64 -0.30 -4.13 16.34
N GLY A 65 0.87 -3.85 15.76
CA GLY A 65 2.05 -3.41 16.53
C GLY A 65 2.62 -4.41 17.56
N GLY A 66 2.34 -5.70 17.42
CA GLY A 66 2.84 -6.71 18.37
C GLY A 66 1.86 -7.81 18.78
N ASP A 67 0.68 -7.89 18.15
CA ASP A 67 -0.28 -8.98 18.42
C ASP A 67 0.19 -10.36 17.93
N VAL A 68 1.34 -10.43 17.24
CA VAL A 68 1.99 -11.72 16.98
C VAL A 68 2.56 -12.25 18.30
N ASN A 69 1.76 -13.07 18.97
CA ASN A 69 2.10 -13.75 20.22
C ASN A 69 3.18 -14.82 19.97
N VAL A 70 4.42 -14.38 19.77
CA VAL A 70 5.59 -15.27 19.75
C VAL A 70 5.95 -15.57 21.19
N SER A 71 5.76 -16.83 21.60
CA SER A 71 6.08 -17.27 22.95
C SER A 71 7.52 -16.91 23.33
N GLY A 72 7.67 -16.15 24.43
CA GLY A 72 8.98 -15.74 24.95
C GLY A 72 9.51 -14.42 24.41
N VAL A 73 8.73 -13.67 23.63
CA VAL A 73 9.06 -12.30 23.19
C VAL A 73 8.04 -11.31 23.75
N ASP A 74 8.46 -10.52 24.75
CA ASP A 74 7.67 -9.43 25.32
C ASP A 74 8.14 -8.08 24.73
N VAL A 75 7.89 -7.91 23.43
CA VAL A 75 8.28 -6.69 22.71
C VAL A 75 7.13 -6.24 21.82
N GLY A 76 6.57 -5.08 22.14
CA GLY A 76 5.61 -4.37 21.30
C GLY A 76 6.28 -3.22 20.54
N TRP A 77 5.63 -2.75 19.48
CA TRP A 77 6.03 -1.56 18.74
C TRP A 77 4.79 -0.81 18.25
N ALA A 78 4.99 0.41 17.78
CA ALA A 78 3.92 1.19 17.19
C ALA A 78 4.49 2.14 16.15
N VAL A 79 3.73 2.38 15.09
CA VAL A 79 4.02 3.48 14.17
C VAL A 79 3.62 4.78 14.84
N MET A 80 4.50 5.79 14.82
CA MET A 80 4.24 7.10 15.41
C MET A 80 4.72 8.23 14.50
N GLU A 81 4.10 9.41 14.63
CA GLU A 81 4.61 10.61 13.97
C GLU A 81 5.97 11.02 14.58
N SER A 82 6.90 11.42 13.72
CA SER A 82 8.18 12.01 14.13
C SER A 82 8.17 13.55 14.01
N GLY A 83 9.00 14.21 14.80
CA GLY A 83 9.41 15.59 14.55
C GLY A 83 10.32 15.70 13.34
N GLU A 84 10.67 16.92 12.95
CA GLU A 84 11.64 17.18 11.87
C GLU A 84 13.04 16.62 12.18
N ASP A 85 13.37 16.50 13.47
CA ASP A 85 14.62 15.91 13.98
C ASP A 85 14.58 14.38 14.06
N GLY A 86 13.47 13.75 13.66
CA GLY A 86 13.26 12.29 13.73
C GLY A 86 12.88 11.78 15.12
N SER A 87 12.75 12.66 16.12
CA SER A 87 12.31 12.28 17.47
C SER A 87 10.84 11.85 17.47
N PRO A 88 10.44 10.82 18.24
CA PRO A 88 9.04 10.42 18.32
C PRO A 88 8.22 11.48 19.05
N THR A 89 7.10 11.87 18.46
CA THR A 89 6.19 12.86 19.08
C THR A 89 5.24 12.26 20.12
N GLY A 90 5.19 10.93 20.22
CA GLY A 90 4.23 10.19 21.04
C GLY A 90 2.84 10.05 20.41
N ARG A 91 2.57 10.69 19.25
CA ARG A 91 1.31 10.51 18.52
C ARG A 91 1.37 9.24 17.67
N ARG A 92 0.69 8.19 18.11
CA ARG A 92 0.55 6.93 17.36
C ARG A 92 -0.25 7.14 16.08
N LEU A 93 0.20 6.49 15.02
CA LEU A 93 -0.58 6.27 13.81
C LEU A 93 -1.24 4.89 13.94
N SER A 94 -2.55 4.88 14.13
CA SER A 94 -3.39 3.67 14.19
C SER A 94 -4.56 3.80 13.21
N GLY A 95 -5.17 2.68 12.84
CA GLY A 95 -6.27 2.63 11.87
C GLY A 95 -5.83 3.08 10.48
N LEU A 96 -4.58 2.80 10.11
CA LEU A 96 -4.03 3.12 8.79
C LEU A 96 -4.75 2.35 7.67
N HIS A 97 -5.12 1.09 7.92
CA HIS A 97 -5.84 0.27 6.95
C HIS A 97 -7.24 0.83 6.62
N GLU A 98 -7.94 1.38 7.62
CA GLU A 98 -9.27 1.98 7.46
C GLU A 98 -9.24 3.22 6.55
N ASP A 99 -8.14 3.98 6.60
CA ASP A 99 -7.98 5.24 5.86
C ASP A 99 -7.33 5.07 4.47
N LEU A 100 -6.89 3.85 4.11
CA LEU A 100 -6.14 3.63 2.87
C LEU A 100 -6.97 3.93 1.61
N LEU A 101 -8.24 3.53 1.57
CA LEU A 101 -9.12 3.85 0.43
C LEU A 101 -9.46 5.33 0.34
N MET A 102 -9.53 6.02 1.48
CA MET A 102 -9.87 7.44 1.55
C MET A 102 -8.81 8.35 0.91
N VAL A 103 -7.60 7.84 0.65
CA VAL A 103 -6.52 8.59 -0.02
C VAL A 103 -6.40 8.30 -1.51
N ASP A 104 -7.36 7.54 -2.09
CA ASP A 104 -7.50 7.34 -3.53
C ASP A 104 -7.52 8.71 -4.26
N PRO A 105 -6.59 8.97 -5.20
CA PRO A 105 -6.58 10.20 -5.99
C PRO A 105 -7.87 10.48 -6.75
N THR A 106 -8.60 9.43 -7.12
CA THR A 106 -9.81 9.54 -7.93
C THR A 106 -11.03 9.89 -7.08
N GLY A 107 -10.93 9.79 -5.75
CA GLY A 107 -12.04 10.02 -4.82
C GLY A 107 -13.17 9.01 -5.00
N ARG A 108 -12.87 7.81 -5.50
CA ARG A 108 -13.84 6.74 -5.74
C ARG A 108 -13.59 5.55 -4.81
N ASP A 109 -12.84 5.75 -3.74
CA ASP A 109 -12.52 4.73 -2.74
C ASP A 109 -12.04 3.41 -3.39
N GLY A 110 -11.16 3.52 -4.39
CA GLY A 110 -10.59 2.37 -5.10
C GLY A 110 -11.59 1.56 -5.92
N ALA A 111 -12.82 2.05 -6.14
CA ALA A 111 -13.85 1.34 -6.91
C ALA A 111 -13.46 1.07 -8.37
N ASP A 112 -12.43 1.73 -8.89
CA ASP A 112 -11.87 1.42 -10.20
C ASP A 112 -11.02 0.16 -10.21
N LEU A 113 -10.47 -0.27 -9.07
CA LEU A 113 -9.63 -1.48 -8.95
C LEU A 113 -10.44 -2.79 -9.16
N TRP A 114 -11.76 -2.72 -9.05
CA TRP A 114 -12.65 -3.88 -8.97
C TRP A 114 -13.72 -3.91 -10.06
N ARG A 115 -13.47 -3.24 -11.19
CA ARG A 115 -14.41 -3.16 -12.32
C ARG A 115 -14.35 -4.37 -13.23
#